data_AF-A0A2X1B6W2-F1
#
_entry.id   AF-A0A2X1B6W2-F1
#
_cell.length_a   1.000
_cell.length_b   1.000
_cell.length_c   1.000
_cell.angle_alpha   90.00
_cell.angle_beta   90.00
_cell.angle_gamma   90.00
#
_symmetry.space_group_name_H-M   'P 1'
#
loop_
_entity.id
_entity.type
_entity.pdbx_description
1 polymer ?
#
loop_
_entity_poly.entity_id
_entity_poly.type
_entity_poly.pdbx_seq_one_letter_code
_entity_poly.pdbx_strand_id
1 'polypeptide(L)'
;MAETLFPALKGQLKAGPERKRIGEESPRLFVRGGGLTPGVSIHFGQCCSPVPGDRIVGILEPDKGLTVHTIDCQTLADFADDDSVWQDLQWTPQAERSAVGAVKLHATLTNARGVLGQVASIIGEAGGNILNLSMAHRQHDFYDVDIDVEVEDARHATMIIAALRANPYVDTVDRARG
;
A
#
# COMPACT_ATOMS: atom_id res chain seq x y z
N MET A 1 -3.67 22.09 -30.36
CA MET A 1 -3.59 23.34 -29.54
C MET A 1 -3.03 23.09 -28.14
N ALA A 2 -3.41 22.02 -27.43
CA ALA A 2 -2.79 21.69 -26.13
C ALA A 2 -1.33 21.24 -26.25
N GLU A 3 -1.00 20.44 -27.27
CA GLU A 3 0.35 19.89 -27.48
C GLU A 3 1.44 20.94 -27.80
N THR A 4 1.04 22.09 -28.33
CA THR A 4 1.93 23.22 -28.63
C THR A 4 2.23 24.07 -27.38
N LEU A 5 1.32 24.04 -26.39
CA LEU A 5 1.40 24.79 -25.15
C LEU A 5 2.10 24.01 -24.02
N PHE A 6 2.13 22.68 -24.11
CA PHE A 6 2.69 21.80 -23.08
C PHE A 6 3.65 20.75 -23.67
N PRO A 7 4.82 21.15 -24.19
CA PRO A 7 5.78 20.25 -24.82
C PRO A 7 6.32 19.15 -23.89
N ALA A 8 6.26 19.34 -22.57
CA ALA A 8 6.65 18.35 -21.56
C ALA A 8 5.69 17.14 -21.45
N LEU A 9 4.46 17.23 -21.98
CA LEU A 9 3.52 16.10 -22.03
C LEU A 9 3.89 15.05 -23.09
N LYS A 10 5.00 15.23 -23.82
CA LYS A 10 5.54 14.25 -24.78
C LYS A 10 6.17 13.01 -24.11
N GLY A 11 6.00 12.83 -22.81
CA GLY A 11 6.52 11.69 -22.06
C GLY A 11 5.79 10.40 -22.44
N GLN A 12 6.55 9.40 -22.87
CA GLN A 12 6.06 8.02 -22.94
C GLN A 12 5.83 7.54 -21.50
N LEU A 13 4.58 7.37 -21.11
CA LEU A 13 4.24 6.61 -19.90
C LEU A 13 4.84 5.21 -20.08
N LYS A 14 5.89 4.88 -19.34
CA LYS A 14 6.44 3.53 -19.35
C LYS A 14 5.45 2.65 -18.60
N ALA A 15 4.77 1.76 -19.33
CA ALA A 15 4.04 0.69 -18.68
C ALA A 15 5.03 -0.13 -17.85
N GLY A 16 4.75 -0.29 -16.56
CA GLY A 16 5.49 -1.21 -15.70
C GLY A 16 5.34 -2.66 -16.19
N PRO A 17 6.16 -3.59 -15.70
CA PRO A 17 5.95 -5.01 -15.96
C PRO A 17 4.53 -5.41 -15.53
N GLU A 18 3.89 -6.29 -16.30
CA GLU A 18 2.54 -6.79 -16.03
C GLU A 18 2.59 -7.67 -14.76
N ARG A 19 2.39 -7.03 -13.60
CA ARG A 19 2.35 -7.67 -12.29
C ARG A 19 0.92 -7.79 -11.82
N LYS A 20 0.66 -8.79 -10.97
CA LYS A 20 -0.69 -9.16 -10.57
C LYS A 20 -1.00 -8.68 -9.16
N ARG A 21 -2.18 -8.11 -8.96
CA ARG A 21 -2.61 -7.63 -7.65
C ARG A 21 -2.94 -8.80 -6.72
N ILE A 22 -2.38 -8.75 -5.51
CA ILE A 22 -2.51 -9.81 -4.50
C ILE A 22 -3.97 -10.10 -4.11
N GLY A 23 -4.85 -9.10 -4.18
CA GLY A 23 -6.28 -9.23 -3.88
C GLY A 23 -7.17 -9.76 -5.01
N GLU A 24 -6.67 -9.84 -6.25
CA GLU A 24 -7.48 -10.25 -7.41
C GLU A 24 -7.23 -11.70 -7.85
N GLU A 25 -6.04 -12.24 -7.62
CA GLU A 25 -5.73 -13.66 -7.87
C GLU A 25 -5.87 -14.52 -6.61
N SER A 26 -5.81 -15.84 -6.79
CA SER A 26 -5.83 -16.85 -5.71
C SER A 26 -4.84 -16.49 -4.58
N PRO A 27 -5.31 -15.97 -3.44
CA PRO A 27 -4.45 -15.48 -2.35
C PRO A 27 -3.51 -16.56 -1.80
N ARG A 28 -3.95 -17.82 -1.93
CA ARG A 28 -3.21 -19.03 -1.58
C ARG A 28 -1.88 -19.18 -2.32
N LEU A 29 -1.71 -18.54 -3.47
CA LEU A 29 -0.44 -18.57 -4.23
C LEU A 29 0.62 -17.65 -3.62
N PHE A 30 0.21 -16.64 -2.86
CA PHE A 30 1.11 -15.58 -2.39
C PHE A 30 1.54 -15.73 -0.93
N VAL A 31 0.83 -16.54 -0.14
CA VAL A 31 1.12 -16.76 1.27
C VAL A 31 1.27 -18.25 1.57
N ARG A 32 2.20 -18.59 2.46
CA ARG A 32 2.46 -19.93 3.00
C ARG A 32 2.53 -19.89 4.52
N GLY A 33 2.23 -21.00 5.20
CA GLY A 33 2.23 -21.08 6.67
C GLY A 33 1.03 -21.80 7.25
N GLY A 34 0.71 -21.51 8.51
CA GLY A 34 -0.43 -22.06 9.25
C GLY A 34 -1.79 -21.58 8.74
N GLY A 35 -2.87 -22.27 9.10
CA GLY A 35 -4.24 -21.85 8.78
C GLY A 35 -4.67 -21.97 7.30
N LEU A 36 -3.79 -22.38 6.39
CA LEU A 36 -4.05 -22.49 4.95
C LEU A 36 -4.78 -23.79 4.53
N THR A 37 -5.74 -24.23 5.34
CA THR A 37 -6.49 -25.48 5.11
C THR A 37 -7.43 -25.33 3.89
N PRO A 38 -7.62 -26.37 3.04
CA PRO A 38 -8.63 -26.34 1.99
C PRO A 38 -10.02 -25.92 2.52
N GLY A 39 -10.68 -25.00 1.83
CA GLY A 39 -12.00 -24.48 2.23
C GLY A 39 -11.97 -23.19 3.06
N VAL A 40 -10.84 -22.84 3.68
CA VAL A 40 -10.69 -21.55 4.39
C VAL A 40 -10.44 -20.41 3.39
N SER A 41 -11.23 -19.34 3.45
CA SER A 41 -10.98 -18.15 2.63
C SER A 41 -9.81 -17.34 3.21
N ILE A 42 -9.05 -16.67 2.35
CA ILE A 42 -7.90 -15.85 2.75
C ILE A 42 -8.16 -14.43 2.30
N HIS A 43 -8.00 -13.48 3.21
CA HIS A 43 -8.18 -12.07 2.97
C HIS A 43 -6.94 -11.31 3.40
N PHE A 44 -6.68 -10.16 2.80
CA PHE A 44 -5.63 -9.25 3.25
C PHE A 44 -6.28 -8.08 3.99
N GLY A 45 -5.75 -7.76 5.17
CA GLY A 45 -6.32 -6.73 6.03
C GLY A 45 -6.30 -5.36 5.38
N GLN A 46 -7.46 -4.72 5.24
CA GLN A 46 -7.59 -3.37 4.68
C GLN A 46 -7.03 -2.28 5.61
N CYS A 47 -6.82 -2.59 6.88
CA CYS A 47 -6.26 -1.67 7.88
C CYS A 47 -4.77 -1.36 7.64
N CYS A 48 -3.98 -2.38 7.31
CA CYS A 48 -2.51 -2.29 7.16
C CYS A 48 -2.02 -2.58 5.73
N SER A 49 -2.91 -3.03 4.85
CA SER A 49 -2.69 -3.32 3.44
C SER A 49 -1.36 -4.04 3.18
N PRO A 50 -1.19 -5.29 3.65
CA PRO A 50 0.08 -6.01 3.61
C PRO A 50 0.57 -6.22 2.16
N VAL A 51 1.87 -6.04 1.92
CA VAL A 51 2.52 -6.23 0.62
C VAL A 51 3.75 -7.12 0.74
N PRO A 52 4.27 -7.72 -0.36
CA PRO A 52 5.42 -8.61 -0.30
C PRO A 52 6.61 -7.93 0.38
N GLY A 53 7.30 -8.68 1.24
CA GLY A 53 8.40 -8.17 2.06
C GLY A 53 7.98 -7.59 3.42
N ASP A 54 6.69 -7.33 3.66
CA ASP A 54 6.22 -7.09 5.02
C ASP A 54 6.34 -8.36 5.87
N ARG A 55 6.62 -8.19 7.16
CA ARG A 55 6.44 -9.26 8.14
C ARG A 55 4.95 -9.43 8.40
N ILE A 56 4.41 -10.61 8.11
CA ILE A 56 2.97 -10.88 8.17
C ILE A 56 2.62 -11.94 9.22
N VAL A 57 1.40 -11.85 9.72
CA VAL A 57 0.73 -12.81 10.60
C VAL A 57 -0.70 -13.03 10.11
N GLY A 58 -1.28 -14.18 10.44
CA GLY A 58 -2.66 -14.50 10.12
C GLY A 58 -3.53 -14.55 11.36
N ILE A 59 -4.75 -14.03 11.27
CA ILE A 59 -5.79 -14.20 12.28
C ILE A 59 -6.89 -15.08 11.68
N LEU A 60 -7.16 -16.22 12.29
CA LEU A 60 -8.21 -17.15 11.86
C LEU A 60 -9.52 -16.83 12.60
N GLU A 61 -10.45 -16.21 11.89
CA GLU A 61 -11.78 -15.89 12.41
C GLU A 61 -12.81 -16.90 11.89
N PRO A 62 -13.71 -17.45 12.73
CA PRO A 62 -14.69 -18.46 12.32
C PRO A 62 -15.54 -18.08 11.11
N ASP A 63 -15.95 -16.81 11.03
CA ASP A 63 -16.88 -16.34 9.99
C ASP A 63 -16.18 -15.73 8.77
N LYS A 64 -14.94 -15.26 8.92
CA LYS A 64 -14.20 -14.56 7.84
C LYS A 64 -13.11 -15.42 7.20
N GLY A 65 -12.66 -16.48 7.87
CA GLY A 65 -11.49 -17.25 7.45
C GLY A 65 -10.20 -16.63 7.96
N LEU A 66 -9.12 -16.75 7.16
CA LEU A 66 -7.79 -16.29 7.53
C LEU A 66 -7.54 -14.87 7.00
N THR A 67 -7.46 -13.89 7.90
CA THR A 67 -7.10 -12.51 7.55
C THR A 67 -5.61 -12.28 7.77
N VAL A 68 -4.90 -11.85 6.73
CA VAL A 68 -3.45 -11.56 6.75
C VAL A 68 -3.23 -10.10 7.16
N HIS A 69 -2.44 -9.89 8.20
CA HIS A 69 -2.04 -8.58 8.70
C HIS A 69 -0.52 -8.42 8.66
N THR A 70 -0.03 -7.17 8.68
CA THR A 70 1.36 -6.91 9.04
C THR A 70 1.53 -7.02 10.56
N ILE A 71 2.70 -7.45 11.01
CA ILE A 71 2.98 -7.72 12.43
C ILE A 71 2.84 -6.48 13.33
N ASP A 72 2.94 -5.29 12.74
CA ASP A 72 2.81 -3.99 13.39
C ASP A 72 1.39 -3.37 13.26
N CYS A 73 0.40 -4.17 12.83
CA CYS A 73 -0.95 -3.68 12.65
C CYS A 73 -1.67 -3.41 14.00
N GLN A 74 -2.23 -2.22 14.18
CA GLN A 74 -2.86 -1.80 15.43
C GLN A 74 -4.08 -2.66 15.81
N THR A 75 -4.82 -3.15 14.82
CA THR A 75 -6.01 -4.01 15.04
C THR A 75 -5.66 -5.39 15.59
N LEU A 76 -4.38 -5.78 15.60
CA LEU A 76 -3.96 -7.03 16.22
C LEU A 76 -4.10 -7.02 17.74
N ALA A 77 -4.16 -5.83 18.36
CA ALA A 77 -4.38 -5.70 19.80
C ALA A 77 -5.71 -6.35 20.25
N ASP A 78 -6.72 -6.38 19.38
CA ASP A 78 -8.03 -6.96 19.68
C ASP A 78 -7.98 -8.49 19.82
N PHE A 79 -6.91 -9.14 19.35
CA PHE A 79 -6.72 -10.60 19.36
C PHE A 79 -5.61 -11.05 20.30
N ALA A 80 -5.02 -10.14 21.08
CA ALA A 80 -3.85 -10.41 21.90
C ALA A 80 -4.11 -11.43 23.03
N ASP A 81 -5.37 -11.58 23.47
CA ASP A 81 -5.75 -12.47 24.57
C ASP A 81 -6.07 -13.91 24.13
N ASP A 82 -6.16 -14.17 22.82
CA ASP A 82 -6.48 -15.49 22.28
C ASP A 82 -5.39 -15.98 21.32
N ASP A 83 -4.38 -16.66 21.86
CA ASP A 83 -3.28 -17.24 21.06
C ASP A 83 -3.76 -18.27 20.02
N SER A 84 -4.96 -18.84 20.17
CA SER A 84 -5.43 -19.92 19.30
C SER A 84 -5.82 -19.45 17.89
N VAL A 85 -6.13 -18.15 17.72
CA VAL A 85 -6.47 -17.57 16.42
C VAL A 85 -5.25 -17.21 15.58
N TRP A 86 -4.05 -17.17 16.18
CA TRP A 86 -2.83 -16.71 15.52
C TRP A 86 -2.23 -17.78 14.62
N GLN A 87 -1.82 -17.36 13.42
CA GLN A 87 -1.18 -18.22 12.44
C GLN A 87 0.11 -17.58 11.94
N ASP A 88 1.20 -18.34 11.99
CA ASP A 88 2.47 -17.94 11.40
C ASP A 88 2.39 -18.01 9.88
N LEU A 89 2.61 -16.87 9.22
CA LEU A 89 2.54 -16.72 7.78
C LEU A 89 3.84 -16.13 7.22
N GLN A 90 4.12 -16.47 5.97
CA GLN A 90 5.21 -15.91 5.19
C GLN A 90 4.78 -15.72 3.74
N TRP A 91 5.38 -14.75 3.07
CA TRP A 91 5.25 -14.61 1.63
C TRP A 91 5.86 -15.81 0.90
N THR A 92 5.26 -16.20 -0.21
CA THR A 92 5.85 -17.18 -1.12
C THR A 92 6.88 -16.52 -2.02
N PRO A 93 7.88 -17.27 -2.54
CA PRO A 93 8.79 -16.74 -3.55
C PRO A 93 8.08 -16.26 -4.83
N GLN A 94 6.86 -16.72 -5.09
CA GLN A 94 6.05 -16.24 -6.20
C GLN A 94 5.49 -14.84 -5.93
N ALA A 95 5.05 -14.56 -4.70
CA ALA A 95 4.62 -13.22 -4.31
C ALA A 95 5.74 -12.19 -4.52
N GLU A 96 6.94 -12.52 -4.04
CA GLU A 96 8.10 -11.63 -4.14
C GLU A 96 8.55 -11.34 -5.57
N ARG A 97 8.22 -12.21 -6.54
CA ARG A 97 8.64 -12.05 -7.94
C ARG A 97 7.65 -11.34 -8.83
N SER A 98 6.36 -11.60 -8.65
CA SER A 98 5.34 -11.23 -9.66
C SER A 98 4.12 -10.51 -9.10
N ALA A 99 4.02 -10.38 -7.78
CA ALA A 99 2.88 -9.72 -7.17
C ALA A 99 3.12 -8.20 -7.03
N VAL A 100 2.04 -7.44 -7.07
CA VAL A 100 1.95 -6.05 -6.64
C VAL A 100 0.88 -5.92 -5.57
N GLY A 101 1.06 -4.97 -4.67
CA GLY A 101 0.10 -4.65 -3.62
C GLY A 101 -0.24 -3.17 -3.64
N ALA A 102 -1.33 -2.81 -2.98
CA ALA A 102 -1.68 -1.42 -2.72
C ALA A 102 -1.30 -1.08 -1.29
N VAL A 103 -0.68 0.07 -1.07
CA VAL A 103 -0.45 0.64 0.26
C VAL A 103 -1.21 1.95 0.38
N LYS A 104 -1.81 2.17 1.55
CA LYS A 104 -2.44 3.46 1.87
C LYS A 104 -1.43 4.34 2.58
N LEU A 105 -1.17 5.51 2.02
CA LEU A 105 -0.34 6.55 2.61
C LEU A 105 -1.23 7.66 3.14
N HIS A 106 -0.93 8.15 4.34
CA HIS A 106 -1.51 9.35 4.91
C HIS A 106 -0.43 10.43 4.94
N ALA A 107 -0.70 11.58 4.34
CA ALA A 107 0.26 12.67 4.28
C ALA A 107 -0.38 14.02 4.58
N THR A 108 0.32 14.85 5.37
CA THR A 108 -0.03 16.24 5.61
C THR A 108 0.80 17.12 4.68
N LEU A 109 0.13 17.91 3.85
CA LEU A 109 0.74 18.72 2.81
C LEU A 109 0.49 20.21 3.05
N THR A 110 1.47 21.05 2.72
CA THR A 110 1.27 22.50 2.69
C THR A 110 0.21 22.87 1.64
N ASN A 111 -0.74 23.72 2.01
CA ASN A 111 -1.79 24.23 1.13
C ASN A 111 -1.28 25.33 0.19
N ALA A 112 -0.44 24.92 -0.77
CA ALA A 112 0.07 25.79 -1.82
C ALA A 112 -0.22 25.24 -3.23
N ARG A 113 -0.28 26.14 -4.20
CA ARG A 113 -0.53 25.79 -5.60
C ARG A 113 0.58 24.87 -6.12
N GLY A 114 0.19 23.77 -6.76
CA GLY A 114 1.12 22.83 -7.38
C GLY A 114 1.70 21.76 -6.46
N VAL A 115 1.46 21.81 -5.14
CA VAL A 115 1.98 20.80 -4.19
C VAL A 115 1.46 19.40 -4.50
N LEU A 116 0.15 19.23 -4.74
CA LEU A 116 -0.42 17.95 -5.17
C LEU A 116 0.23 17.41 -6.46
N GLY A 117 0.52 18.30 -7.41
CA GLY A 117 1.18 17.93 -8.67
C GLY A 117 2.59 17.39 -8.42
N GLN A 118 3.36 18.04 -7.55
CA GLN A 118 4.69 17.57 -7.16
C GLN A 118 4.64 16.21 -6.46
N VAL A 119 3.70 16.03 -5.53
CA VAL A 119 3.50 14.74 -4.83
C VAL A 119 3.19 13.63 -5.83
N ALA A 120 2.26 13.86 -6.76
CA ALA A 120 1.92 12.89 -7.79
C ALA A 120 3.10 12.57 -8.72
N SER A 121 3.87 13.59 -9.12
CA SER A 121 5.09 13.42 -9.91
C SER A 121 6.14 12.60 -9.17
N ILE A 122 6.40 12.87 -7.89
CA ILE A 122 7.36 12.11 -7.08
C ILE A 122 6.97 10.64 -7.02
N ILE A 123 5.69 10.32 -6.79
CA ILE A 123 5.20 8.94 -6.75
C ILE A 123 5.43 8.25 -8.10
N GLY A 124 5.07 8.91 -9.21
CA GLY A 124 5.24 8.36 -10.55
C GLY A 124 6.71 8.18 -10.95
N GLU A 125 7.58 9.14 -10.62
CA GLU A 125 9.03 9.06 -10.87
C GLU A 125 9.70 7.96 -10.04
N ALA A 126 9.20 7.70 -8.83
CA ALA A 126 9.63 6.57 -8.01
C ALA A 126 9.12 5.20 -8.49
N GLY A 127 8.26 5.17 -9.53
CA GLY A 127 7.71 3.95 -10.11
C GLY A 127 6.41 3.45 -9.46
N GLY A 128 5.79 4.25 -8.59
CA GLY A 128 4.49 3.96 -8.01
C GLY A 128 3.34 4.38 -8.92
N ASN A 129 2.22 3.65 -8.85
CA ASN A 129 0.99 4.03 -9.54
C ASN A 129 -0.07 4.48 -8.50
N ILE A 130 -0.71 5.63 -8.73
CA ILE A 130 -1.73 6.16 -7.81
C ILE A 130 -3.07 5.53 -8.20
N LEU A 131 -3.59 4.65 -7.34
CA LEU A 131 -4.87 3.98 -7.53
C LEU A 131 -6.04 4.87 -7.13
N ASN A 132 -5.85 5.63 -6.05
CA ASN A 132 -6.84 6.55 -5.52
C ASN A 132 -6.15 7.67 -4.73
N LEU A 133 -6.75 8.85 -4.73
CA LEU A 133 -6.31 10.01 -3.97
C LEU A 133 -7.54 10.73 -3.46
N SER A 134 -7.60 10.93 -2.15
CA SER A 134 -8.71 11.63 -1.50
C SER A 134 -8.18 12.64 -0.48
N MET A 135 -8.90 13.76 -0.33
CA MET A 135 -8.59 14.77 0.69
C MET A 135 -9.38 14.42 1.95
N ALA A 136 -8.67 14.18 3.05
CA ALA A 136 -9.29 13.83 4.32
C ALA A 136 -9.72 15.09 5.09
N HIS A 137 -8.79 16.03 5.28
CA HIS A 137 -9.04 17.30 5.98
C HIS A 137 -8.39 18.45 5.23
N ARG A 138 -9.01 19.63 5.29
CA ARG A 138 -8.47 20.84 4.68
C ARG A 138 -8.54 22.00 5.66
N GLN A 139 -7.38 22.55 5.98
CA GLN A 139 -7.23 23.77 6.76
C GLN A 139 -6.67 24.90 5.87
N HIS A 140 -6.47 26.08 6.45
CA HIS A 140 -5.96 27.22 5.70
C HIS A 140 -4.56 26.95 5.16
N ASP A 141 -3.67 26.44 6.01
CA ASP A 141 -2.23 26.30 5.71
C ASP A 141 -1.83 24.88 5.27
N PHE A 142 -2.66 23.88 5.53
CA PHE A 142 -2.38 22.48 5.20
C PHE A 142 -3.63 21.70 4.83
N TYR A 143 -3.43 20.56 4.15
CA TYR A 143 -4.47 19.58 3.92
C TYR A 143 -3.90 18.17 4.03
N ASP A 144 -4.70 17.27 4.60
CA ASP A 144 -4.38 15.86 4.73
C ASP A 144 -4.90 15.11 3.51
N VAL A 145 -4.07 14.23 2.98
CA VAL A 145 -4.41 13.36 1.85
C VAL A 145 -4.21 11.91 2.20
N ASP A 146 -5.17 11.11 1.78
CA ASP A 146 -5.06 9.66 1.71
C ASP A 146 -4.74 9.28 0.26
N ILE A 147 -3.63 8.58 0.06
CA ILE A 147 -3.14 8.17 -1.25
C ILE A 147 -2.98 6.65 -1.25
N ASP A 148 -3.75 5.96 -2.10
CA ASP A 148 -3.58 4.54 -2.34
C ASP A 148 -2.59 4.35 -3.49
N VAL A 149 -1.42 3.79 -3.17
CA VAL A 149 -0.31 3.63 -4.11
C VAL A 149 -0.07 2.15 -4.37
N GLU A 150 -0.08 1.74 -5.63
CA GLU A 150 0.37 0.43 -6.04
C GLU A 150 1.90 0.37 -6.00
N VAL A 151 2.40 -0.66 -5.31
CA VAL A 151 3.82 -0.89 -5.05
C VAL A 151 4.18 -2.34 -5.32
N GLU A 152 5.47 -2.55 -5.53
CA GLU A 152 6.04 -3.85 -5.82
C GLU A 152 6.24 -4.68 -4.55
N ASP A 153 6.80 -4.06 -3.53
CA ASP A 153 7.15 -4.66 -2.25
C ASP A 153 7.20 -3.57 -1.17
N ALA A 154 7.38 -3.98 0.08
CA ALA A 154 7.48 -3.07 1.24
C ALA A 154 8.66 -2.10 1.12
N ARG A 155 9.74 -2.50 0.44
CA ARG A 155 10.91 -1.65 0.20
C ARG A 155 10.59 -0.54 -0.79
N HIS A 156 9.86 -0.83 -1.86
CA HIS A 156 9.40 0.15 -2.85
C HIS A 156 8.48 1.18 -2.17
N ALA A 157 7.53 0.74 -1.34
CA ALA A 157 6.72 1.66 -0.53
C ALA A 157 7.60 2.57 0.35
N THR A 158 8.60 2.00 1.02
CA THR A 158 9.54 2.77 1.86
C THR A 158 10.33 3.79 1.04
N MET A 159 10.76 3.46 -0.18
CA MET A 159 11.43 4.40 -1.07
C MET A 159 10.52 5.56 -1.50
N ILE A 160 9.25 5.28 -1.83
CA ILE A 160 8.27 6.33 -2.17
C ILE A 160 8.05 7.26 -0.99
N ILE A 161 7.86 6.71 0.22
CA ILE A 161 7.68 7.50 1.46
C ILE A 161 8.91 8.38 1.69
N ALA A 162 10.12 7.84 1.54
CA ALA A 162 11.36 8.61 1.70
C ALA A 162 11.48 9.74 0.66
N ALA A 163 11.11 9.49 -0.60
CA ALA A 163 11.12 10.50 -1.65
C ALA A 163 10.10 11.62 -1.39
N LEU A 164 8.91 11.27 -0.89
CA LEU A 164 7.90 12.24 -0.49
C LEU A 164 8.39 13.10 0.69
N ARG A 165 8.99 12.49 1.73
CA ARG A 165 9.57 13.22 2.88
C ARG A 165 10.67 14.20 2.50
N ALA A 166 11.35 13.99 1.37
CA ALA A 166 12.37 14.90 0.88
C ALA A 166 11.79 16.19 0.27
N ASN A 167 10.49 16.23 -0.02
CA ASN A 167 9.81 17.42 -0.52
C ASN A 167 9.50 18.38 0.65
N PRO A 168 9.96 19.65 0.62
CA PRO A 168 9.75 20.61 1.71
C PRO A 168 8.28 20.98 1.95
N TYR A 169 7.37 20.64 1.04
CA TYR A 169 5.93 20.88 1.17
C TYR A 169 5.16 19.68 1.75
N VAL A 170 5.85 18.58 2.04
CA VAL A 170 5.32 17.40 2.73
C VAL A 170 5.76 17.50 4.19
N ASP A 171 4.82 17.75 5.10
CA ASP A 171 5.09 17.87 6.53
C ASP A 171 5.25 16.49 7.18
N THR A 172 4.28 15.61 6.92
CA THR A 172 4.30 14.21 7.33
C THR A 172 3.86 13.31 6.19
N VAL A 173 4.36 12.08 6.19
CA VAL A 173 3.84 11.01 5.35
C VAL A 173 4.18 9.68 6.00
N ASP A 174 3.14 8.88 6.21
CA ASP A 174 3.23 7.58 6.86
C ASP A 174 2.33 6.57 6.15
N ARG A 175 2.72 5.30 6.22
CA ARG A 175 1.88 4.20 5.75
C ARG A 175 0.84 3.89 6.82
N ALA A 176 -0.42 3.75 6.43
CA ALA A 176 -1.48 3.32 7.34
C ALA A 176 -1.21 1.90 7.86
N ARG A 177 -1.32 1.71 9.18
CA ARG A 177 -1.09 0.42 9.87
C ARG A 177 -2.28 -0.01 10.74
N GLY A 178 -3.48 0.45 10.41
CA GLY A 178 -4.64 0.37 11.28
C GLY A 178 -4.64 1.47 12.32
#